data_AF-A0A0M3K8U0-F1
#
_entry.id   AF-A0A0M3K8U0-F1
#
_cell.length_a   1.000
_cell.length_b   1.000
_cell.length_c   1.000
_cell.angle_alpha   90.00
_cell.angle_beta   90.00
_cell.angle_gamma   90.00
#
_symmetry.space_group_name_H-M   'P 1'
#
loop_
_entity.id
_entity.type
_entity.pdbx_description
1 polymer ?
#
loop_
_entity_poly.entity_id
_entity_poly.type
_entity_poly.pdbx_seq_one_letter_code
_entity_poly.pdbx_strand_id
1 'polypeptide(L)'
;MAESAIPLPDEPSTSASRQKNFIKTSDASAIMDLKGELYRKRAEQRSRAEARMTQTAPKRNILLMTKEEERQKLEESSKRQKRIEDLEKGLREEEEARLKAKKILEEKSEIYNRLSRGEKLAYEDGQSVEFMVDFEAKKREENERREEELRREKEEAEKNEATHFVANEEQRVYGVSHVQFSISEQKRQQQMQELLDLTKKTEEEREKRKRLLEERKRAKLERLNAVRLRKGLEPLPMPDEKDEEEEVVGPFLDIPMPSEPEPSKHDEKIDRIAQQKKYGVREWDKGKGMIHEKLFLVDVSSYISDSNF
;
A
#
# COMPACT_ATOMS: atom_id res chain seq x y z
N MET A 1 95.25 25.96 23.67
CA MET A 1 94.75 24.58 23.74
C MET A 1 94.06 24.40 25.07
N ALA A 2 92.73 24.31 25.07
CA ALA A 2 91.90 23.58 26.03
C ALA A 2 90.46 24.03 25.80
N GLU A 3 89.60 23.06 25.52
CA GLU A 3 88.26 23.19 24.98
C GLU A 3 87.27 23.89 25.91
N SER A 4 86.36 24.64 25.28
CA SER A 4 85.14 25.19 25.87
C SER A 4 84.19 24.06 26.26
N ALA A 5 84.17 23.71 27.55
CA ALA A 5 83.19 22.81 28.13
C ALA A 5 81.83 23.51 28.28
N ILE A 6 80.86 23.04 27.52
CA ILE A 6 79.45 23.44 27.54
C ILE A 6 78.82 22.89 28.84
N PRO A 7 78.21 23.72 29.72
CA PRO A 7 77.45 23.23 30.86
C PRO A 7 76.08 22.74 30.40
N LEU A 8 75.80 21.47 30.67
CA LEU A 8 74.54 20.78 30.45
C LEU A 8 73.39 21.44 31.25
N PRO A 9 72.16 21.48 30.70
CA PRO A 9 70.99 22.01 31.40
C PRO A 9 70.47 21.04 32.47
N ASP A 10 70.10 21.59 33.62
CA ASP A 10 69.46 20.90 34.73
C ASP A 10 68.12 20.25 34.33
N GLU A 11 67.97 18.99 34.74
CA GLU A 11 66.81 18.13 34.56
C GLU A 11 65.50 18.74 35.11
N PRO A 12 64.36 18.62 34.39
CA PRO A 12 63.07 19.03 34.93
C PRO A 12 62.63 18.09 36.04
N SER A 13 62.44 18.65 37.26
CA SER A 13 61.87 17.92 38.38
C SER A 13 60.58 17.23 37.96
N THR A 14 60.57 15.90 38.11
CA THR A 14 59.44 15.03 37.84
C THR A 14 58.14 15.58 38.42
N SER A 15 57.14 15.64 37.55
CA SER A 15 55.73 15.89 37.84
C SER A 15 55.30 15.31 39.19
N ALA A 16 54.77 16.17 40.06
CA ALA A 16 54.06 15.76 41.28
C ALA A 16 52.88 14.85 40.87
N SER A 17 53.14 13.55 40.88
CA SER A 17 52.16 12.50 40.69
C SER A 17 51.02 12.73 41.67
N ARG A 18 49.80 12.94 41.15
CA ARG A 18 48.59 12.87 41.98
C ARG A 18 48.52 11.46 42.54
N GLN A 19 49.01 11.29 43.76
CA GLN A 19 48.79 10.06 44.51
C GLN A 19 47.29 9.85 44.62
N LYS A 20 46.79 8.80 43.96
CA LYS A 20 45.40 8.39 44.08
C LYS A 20 45.29 7.66 45.42
N ASN A 21 44.65 8.29 46.40
CA ASN A 21 44.38 7.66 47.69
C ASN A 21 43.43 6.47 47.45
N PHE A 22 43.94 5.25 47.63
CA PHE A 22 43.15 4.03 47.47
C PHE A 22 42.42 3.75 48.79
N ILE A 23 41.12 4.04 48.82
CA ILE A 23 40.30 3.85 50.02
C ILE A 23 39.76 2.41 49.99
N LYS A 24 40.08 1.62 51.02
CA LYS A 24 39.53 0.26 51.18
C LYS A 24 38.09 0.37 51.71
N THR A 25 37.13 -0.24 51.03
CA THR A 25 35.68 -0.07 51.29
C THR A 25 35.07 -1.15 52.18
N SER A 26 35.88 -1.88 52.96
CA SER A 26 35.37 -2.97 53.82
C SER A 26 34.73 -2.50 55.12
N ASP A 27 35.07 -1.29 55.60
CA ASP A 27 34.77 -0.85 56.95
C ASP A 27 33.80 0.35 56.95
N ALA A 28 32.86 0.40 57.90
CA ALA A 28 31.89 1.50 58.04
C ALA A 28 32.57 2.87 58.29
N SER A 29 33.79 2.89 58.83
CA SER A 29 34.62 4.09 59.00
C SER A 29 35.09 4.68 57.66
N ALA A 30 35.26 3.86 56.62
CA ALA A 30 35.68 4.33 55.29
C ALA A 30 34.63 5.24 54.61
N ILE A 31 33.34 5.05 54.95
CA ILE A 31 32.26 5.93 54.47
C ILE A 31 32.37 7.33 55.09
N MET A 32 32.76 7.40 56.37
CA MET A 32 32.92 8.68 57.06
C MET A 32 34.15 9.44 56.55
N ASP A 33 35.25 8.75 56.25
CA ASP A 33 36.43 9.36 55.64
C ASP A 33 36.13 9.86 54.22
N LEU A 34 35.41 9.07 53.42
CA LEU A 34 34.95 9.48 52.08
C LEU A 34 34.04 10.71 52.16
N LYS A 35 33.10 10.72 53.12
CA LYS A 35 32.22 11.84 53.38
C LYS A 35 33.04 13.08 53.76
N GLY A 36 34.04 12.92 54.63
CA GLY A 36 34.99 13.96 55.01
C GLY A 36 35.76 14.53 53.81
N GLU A 37 36.33 13.68 52.97
CA GLU A 37 37.02 14.10 51.74
C GLU A 37 36.08 14.81 50.76
N LEU A 38 34.84 14.33 50.60
CA LEU A 38 33.83 14.96 49.75
C LEU A 38 33.51 16.37 50.23
N TYR A 39 33.29 16.56 51.53
CA TYR A 39 33.07 17.89 52.10
C TYR A 39 34.27 18.81 51.91
N ARG A 40 35.51 18.32 52.12
CA ARG A 40 36.73 19.10 51.86
C ARG A 40 36.84 19.51 50.39
N LYS A 41 36.58 18.59 49.46
CA LYS A 41 36.61 18.88 48.02
C LYS A 41 35.53 19.86 47.58
N ARG A 42 34.33 19.75 48.17
CA ARG A 42 33.22 20.67 47.90
C ARG A 42 33.51 22.07 48.44
N ALA A 43 34.13 22.17 49.61
CA ALA A 43 34.60 23.42 50.16
C ALA A 43 35.73 24.04 49.30
N GLU A 44 36.67 23.22 48.82
CA GLU A 44 37.74 23.66 47.92
C GLU A 44 37.19 24.13 46.56
N GLN A 45 36.18 23.45 46.00
CA GLN A 45 35.53 23.91 44.78
C GLN A 45 34.79 25.23 44.99
N ARG A 46 34.13 25.39 46.15
CA ARG A 46 33.43 26.61 46.51
C ARG A 46 34.41 27.77 46.70
N SER A 47 35.51 27.56 47.43
CA SER A 47 36.54 28.59 47.60
C SER A 47 37.26 28.91 46.29
N ARG A 48 37.48 27.92 45.41
CA ARG A 48 37.97 28.16 44.03
C ARG A 48 36.98 28.93 43.16
N ALA A 49 35.68 28.69 43.31
CA ALA A 49 34.64 29.45 42.60
C ALA A 49 34.57 30.90 43.11
N GLU A 50 34.64 31.09 44.42
CA GLU A 50 34.69 32.41 45.07
C GLU A 50 35.99 33.16 44.71
N ALA A 51 37.15 32.48 44.65
CA ALA A 51 38.40 33.06 44.18
C ALA A 51 38.40 33.40 42.68
N ARG A 52 37.68 32.63 41.85
CA ARG A 52 37.44 32.97 40.44
C ARG A 52 36.51 34.17 40.28
N MET A 53 35.59 34.41 41.21
CA MET A 53 34.73 35.61 41.22
C MET A 53 35.51 36.88 41.58
N THR A 54 36.57 36.79 42.39
CA THR A 54 37.33 37.97 42.86
C THR A 54 38.49 38.40 41.96
N GLN A 55 38.93 37.56 41.00
CA GLN A 55 40.13 37.84 40.19
C GLN A 55 39.92 38.14 38.70
N THR A 56 38.69 38.35 38.21
CA THR A 56 38.53 38.74 36.79
C THR A 56 37.50 39.85 36.61
N ALA A 57 37.99 41.02 36.17
CA ALA A 57 37.16 42.00 35.47
C ALA A 57 36.41 41.31 34.29
N PRO A 58 35.16 41.68 34.00
CA PRO A 58 34.29 40.90 33.13
C PRO A 58 34.74 41.05 31.67
N LYS A 59 35.58 40.14 31.20
CA LYS A 59 35.63 39.84 29.76
C LYS A 59 34.32 39.16 29.44
N ARG A 60 33.39 39.89 28.81
CA ARG A 60 32.11 39.37 28.29
C ARG A 60 32.38 38.04 27.59
N ASN A 61 31.87 36.96 28.18
CA ASN A 61 32.01 35.63 27.64
C ASN A 61 31.09 35.59 26.41
N ILE A 62 31.65 35.47 25.20
CA ILE A 62 30.90 35.48 23.92
C ILE A 62 29.91 34.29 23.84
N LEU A 63 29.99 33.35 24.79
CA LEU A 63 29.11 32.19 24.95
C LEU A 63 27.94 32.40 25.94
N LEU A 64 27.92 33.51 26.69
CA LEU A 64 26.82 33.85 27.58
C LEU A 64 25.87 34.78 26.82
N MET A 65 24.65 34.32 26.60
CA MET A 65 23.59 35.13 25.98
C MET A 65 23.39 36.39 26.82
N THR A 66 23.20 37.51 26.14
CA THR A 66 22.86 38.76 26.79
C THR A 66 21.48 38.65 27.45
N LYS A 67 21.27 39.41 28.52
CA LYS A 67 19.96 39.47 29.22
C LYS A 67 18.81 39.86 28.28
N GLU A 68 19.11 40.57 27.20
CA GLU A 68 18.16 40.96 26.16
C GLU A 68 17.82 39.78 25.23
N GLU A 69 18.81 38.99 24.82
CA GLU A 69 18.59 37.76 24.02
C GLU A 69 17.80 36.71 24.81
N GLU A 70 18.04 36.57 26.12
CA GLU A 70 17.26 35.69 26.98
C GLU A 70 15.77 36.10 27.05
N ARG A 71 15.51 37.41 27.12
CA ARG A 71 14.14 37.95 27.07
C ARG A 71 13.48 37.71 25.73
N GLN A 72 14.18 37.95 24.63
CA GLN A 72 13.65 37.68 23.29
C GLN A 72 13.33 36.20 23.09
N LYS A 73 14.22 35.29 23.53
CA LYS A 73 14.00 33.85 23.49
C LYS A 73 12.81 33.41 24.34
N LEU A 74 12.63 34.03 25.52
CA LEU A 74 11.47 33.76 26.38
C LEU A 74 10.17 34.23 25.69
N GLU A 75 10.15 35.43 25.12
CA GLU A 75 9.01 35.94 24.36
C GLU A 75 8.69 35.07 23.15
N GLU A 76 9.70 34.64 22.39
CA GLU A 76 9.52 33.70 21.29
C GLU A 76 8.98 32.36 21.77
N SER A 77 9.48 31.84 22.89
CA SER A 77 8.99 30.59 23.47
C SER A 77 7.52 30.71 23.90
N SER A 78 7.13 31.84 24.50
CA SER A 78 5.75 32.12 24.88
C SER A 78 4.85 32.27 23.65
N LYS A 79 5.33 32.96 22.60
CA LYS A 79 4.61 33.05 21.31
C LYS A 79 4.45 31.68 20.65
N ARG A 80 5.48 30.83 20.70
CA ARG A 80 5.42 29.43 20.22
C ARG A 80 4.43 28.61 21.03
N GLN A 81 4.43 28.72 22.35
CA GLN A 81 3.48 28.04 23.22
C GLN A 81 2.04 28.44 22.92
N LYS A 82 1.75 29.75 22.77
CA LYS A 82 0.42 30.22 22.38
C LYS A 82 -0.01 29.66 21.03
N ARG A 83 0.88 29.65 20.04
CA ARG A 83 0.59 29.03 18.73
C ARG A 83 0.29 27.54 18.85
N ILE A 84 1.03 26.82 19.70
CA ILE A 84 0.77 25.40 19.96
C ILE A 84 -0.60 25.22 20.62
N GLU A 85 -0.92 26.03 21.63
CA GLU A 85 -2.21 25.99 22.33
C GLU A 85 -3.39 26.29 21.38
N ASP A 86 -3.25 27.29 20.50
CA ASP A 86 -4.26 27.62 19.48
C ASP A 86 -4.47 26.45 18.50
N LEU A 87 -3.38 25.79 18.06
CA LEU A 87 -3.44 24.61 17.20
C LEU A 87 -4.05 23.41 17.93
N GLU A 88 -3.70 23.18 19.19
CA GLU A 88 -4.29 22.13 20.01
C GLU A 88 -5.79 22.34 20.21
N LYS A 89 -6.21 23.59 20.42
CA LYS A 89 -7.63 23.93 20.53
C LYS A 89 -8.37 23.65 19.22
N GLY A 90 -7.80 24.05 18.08
CA GLY A 90 -8.36 23.74 16.76
C GLY A 90 -8.47 22.23 16.51
N LEU A 91 -7.46 21.47 16.92
CA LEU A 91 -7.47 20.01 16.78
C LEU A 91 -8.56 19.36 17.66
N ARG A 92 -8.76 19.83 18.89
CA ARG A 92 -9.85 19.35 19.76
C ARG A 92 -11.22 19.64 19.17
N GLU A 93 -11.44 20.86 18.66
CA GLU A 93 -12.71 21.23 18.02
C GLU A 93 -13.00 20.37 16.78
N GLU A 94 -11.98 20.08 15.96
CA GLU A 94 -12.09 19.18 14.82
C GLU A 94 -12.39 17.73 15.23
N GLU A 95 -11.71 17.23 16.28
CA GLU A 95 -11.98 15.90 16.83
C GLU A 95 -13.40 15.77 17.36
N GLU A 96 -13.91 16.78 18.08
CA GLU A 96 -15.29 16.83 18.55
C GLU A 96 -16.28 16.87 17.38
N ALA A 97 -16.01 17.67 16.34
CA ALA A 97 -16.84 17.73 15.14
C ALA A 97 -16.88 16.37 14.41
N ARG A 98 -15.74 15.69 14.32
CA ARG A 98 -15.63 14.34 13.74
C ARG A 98 -16.43 13.33 14.54
N LEU A 99 -16.37 13.38 15.87
CA LEU A 99 -17.15 12.48 16.74
C LEU A 99 -18.66 12.72 16.59
N LYS A 100 -19.10 13.98 16.51
CA LYS A 100 -20.50 14.34 16.25
C LYS A 100 -20.96 13.80 14.89
N ALA A 101 -20.16 14.01 13.84
CA ALA A 101 -20.47 13.49 12.51
C ALA A 101 -20.56 11.96 12.50
N LYS A 102 -19.65 11.27 13.21
CA LYS A 102 -19.68 9.81 13.35
C LYS A 102 -20.96 9.35 14.07
N LYS A 103 -21.34 9.99 15.17
CA LYS A 103 -22.56 9.67 15.92
C LYS A 103 -23.82 9.83 15.05
N ILE A 104 -23.91 10.93 14.30
CA ILE A 104 -25.03 11.17 13.37
C ILE A 104 -25.07 10.08 12.28
N LEU A 105 -23.91 9.66 11.78
CA LEU A 105 -23.84 8.60 10.78
C LEU A 105 -24.26 7.24 11.34
N GLU A 106 -23.82 6.93 12.57
CA GLU A 106 -24.23 5.72 13.30
C GLU A 106 -25.75 5.71 13.52
N GLU A 107 -26.33 6.80 14.03
CA GLU A 107 -27.79 6.95 14.20
C GLU A 107 -28.54 6.80 12.88
N LYS A 108 -28.07 7.44 11.80
CA LYS A 108 -28.66 7.28 10.46
C LYS A 108 -28.59 5.84 9.98
N SER A 109 -27.44 5.19 10.13
CA SER A 109 -27.25 3.79 9.72
C SER A 109 -28.17 2.85 10.50
N GLU A 110 -28.38 3.12 11.79
CA GLU A 110 -29.30 2.35 12.62
C GLU A 110 -30.74 2.52 12.16
N ILE A 111 -31.16 3.74 11.82
CA ILE A 111 -32.48 4.03 11.24
C ILE A 111 -32.67 3.27 9.92
N TYR A 112 -31.68 3.30 9.01
CA TYR A 112 -31.76 2.52 7.76
C TYR A 112 -31.83 1.01 8.02
N ASN A 113 -31.09 0.50 9.01
CA ASN A 113 -31.14 -0.91 9.39
C ASN A 113 -32.48 -1.30 10.01
N ARG A 114 -33.14 -0.42 10.76
CA ARG A 114 -34.50 -0.63 11.29
C ARG A 114 -35.53 -0.63 10.15
N LEU A 115 -35.41 0.34 9.23
CA LEU A 115 -36.31 0.43 8.07
C LEU A 115 -36.14 -0.76 7.11
N SER A 116 -34.91 -1.23 6.88
CA SER A 116 -34.66 -2.41 6.04
C SER A 116 -35.20 -3.70 6.68
N ARG A 117 -35.18 -3.78 8.00
CA ARG A 117 -35.87 -4.85 8.76
C ARG A 117 -37.40 -4.76 8.66
N GLY A 118 -37.96 -3.58 8.35
CA GLY A 118 -39.40 -3.33 8.28
C GLY A 118 -39.98 -2.88 9.61
N GLU A 119 -39.15 -2.37 10.52
CA GLU A 119 -39.58 -1.79 11.78
C GLU A 119 -40.12 -0.37 11.55
N LYS A 120 -41.31 -0.06 12.10
CA LYS A 120 -41.92 1.26 11.98
C LYS A 120 -41.14 2.25 12.84
N LEU A 121 -40.66 3.33 12.23
CA LEU A 121 -40.01 4.41 12.97
C LEU A 121 -41.07 5.12 13.82
N ALA A 122 -40.77 5.34 15.10
CA ALA A 122 -41.62 6.09 16.01
C ALA A 122 -40.88 7.36 16.46
N TYR A 123 -41.61 8.46 16.62
CA TYR A 123 -41.13 9.65 17.31
C TYR A 123 -40.93 9.36 18.81
N GLU A 124 -40.25 10.26 19.53
CA GLU A 124 -40.08 10.17 20.99
C GLU A 124 -41.42 10.10 21.73
N ASP A 125 -42.48 10.67 21.15
CA ASP A 125 -43.87 10.62 21.65
C ASP A 125 -44.60 9.30 21.36
N GLY A 126 -43.91 8.29 20.81
CA GLY A 126 -44.46 6.95 20.51
C GLY A 126 -45.40 6.89 19.29
N GLN A 127 -45.60 8.01 18.60
CA GLN A 127 -46.36 8.06 17.35
C GLN A 127 -45.52 7.52 16.20
N SER A 128 -46.08 6.61 15.39
CA SER A 128 -45.42 6.12 14.18
C SER A 128 -45.25 7.24 13.17
N VAL A 129 -44.05 7.35 12.59
CA VAL A 129 -43.76 8.27 11.49
C VAL A 129 -44.56 7.81 10.26
N GLU A 130 -45.55 8.59 9.85
CA GLU A 130 -46.31 8.34 8.62
C GLU A 130 -45.48 8.80 7.42
N PHE A 131 -45.19 7.87 6.51
CA PHE A 131 -44.47 8.15 5.28
C PHE A 131 -45.46 8.26 4.13
N MET A 132 -45.24 9.21 3.22
CA MET A 132 -46.04 9.36 1.98
C MET A 132 -45.97 8.13 1.07
N VAL A 133 -44.96 7.28 1.27
CA VAL A 133 -44.73 6.07 0.48
C VAL A 133 -44.79 4.87 1.42
N ASP A 134 -45.61 3.88 1.06
CA ASP A 134 -45.70 2.61 1.78
C ASP A 134 -44.45 1.75 1.49
N PHE A 135 -43.44 1.84 2.35
CA PHE A 135 -42.21 1.06 2.24
C PHE A 135 -42.46 -0.45 2.28
N GLU A 136 -43.49 -0.89 3.01
CA GLU A 136 -43.89 -2.30 3.09
C GLU A 136 -44.40 -2.83 1.75
N ALA A 137 -45.14 -2.02 0.97
CA ALA A 137 -45.61 -2.39 -0.35
C ALA A 137 -44.44 -2.54 -1.33
N LYS A 138 -43.49 -1.59 -1.30
CA LYS A 138 -42.29 -1.63 -2.15
C LYS A 138 -41.37 -2.81 -1.83
N LYS A 139 -41.21 -3.16 -0.55
CA LYS A 139 -40.41 -4.31 -0.13
C LYS A 139 -41.05 -5.64 -0.58
N ARG A 140 -42.38 -5.72 -0.57
CA ARG A 140 -43.11 -6.89 -1.08
C ARG A 140 -42.88 -7.08 -2.58
N GLU A 141 -43.01 -6.01 -3.36
CA GLU A 141 -42.75 -6.00 -4.80
C GLU A 141 -41.31 -6.40 -5.13
N GLU A 142 -40.32 -5.88 -4.39
CA GLU A 142 -38.91 -6.22 -4.61
C GLU A 142 -38.60 -7.70 -4.30
N ASN A 143 -39.18 -8.24 -3.22
CA ASN A 143 -39.05 -9.66 -2.90
C ASN A 143 -39.70 -10.55 -3.97
N GLU A 144 -40.90 -10.20 -4.44
CA GLU A 144 -41.59 -10.92 -5.51
C GLU A 144 -40.76 -10.91 -6.79
N ARG A 145 -40.22 -9.75 -7.19
CA ARG A 145 -39.30 -9.65 -8.34
C ARG A 145 -38.05 -10.51 -8.17
N ARG A 146 -37.46 -10.54 -6.97
CA ARG A 146 -36.28 -11.37 -6.69
C ARG A 146 -36.60 -12.86 -6.74
N GLU A 147 -37.76 -13.27 -6.25
CA GLU A 147 -38.24 -14.64 -6.33
C GLU A 147 -38.51 -15.04 -7.79
N GLU A 148 -39.08 -14.14 -8.59
CA GLU A 148 -39.27 -14.33 -10.03
C GLU A 148 -37.95 -14.45 -10.79
N GLU A 149 -36.96 -13.60 -10.50
CA GLU A 149 -35.61 -13.67 -11.07
C GLU A 149 -34.95 -15.00 -10.72
N LEU A 150 -35.05 -15.46 -9.46
CA LEU A 150 -34.48 -16.72 -9.01
C LEU A 150 -35.22 -17.93 -9.61
N ARG A 151 -36.54 -17.83 -9.79
CA ARG A 151 -37.33 -18.83 -10.52
C ARG A 151 -36.90 -18.89 -11.98
N ARG A 152 -36.72 -17.74 -12.61
CA ARG A 152 -36.25 -17.62 -13.99
C ARG A 152 -34.83 -18.16 -14.15
N GLU A 153 -33.92 -17.88 -13.23
CA GLU A 153 -32.55 -18.43 -13.22
C GLU A 153 -32.58 -19.94 -13.06
N LYS A 154 -33.43 -20.48 -12.19
CA LYS A 154 -33.64 -21.94 -12.08
C LYS A 154 -34.19 -22.54 -13.36
N GLU A 155 -35.21 -21.93 -13.97
CA GLU A 155 -35.77 -22.37 -15.24
C GLU A 155 -34.73 -22.26 -16.37
N GLU A 156 -33.89 -21.22 -16.39
CA GLU A 156 -32.79 -21.06 -17.34
C GLU A 156 -31.68 -22.07 -17.09
N ALA A 157 -31.36 -22.39 -15.83
CA ALA A 157 -30.41 -23.45 -15.47
C ALA A 157 -30.92 -24.85 -15.83
N GLU A 158 -32.22 -25.10 -15.69
CA GLU A 158 -32.88 -26.34 -16.14
C GLU A 158 -32.97 -26.42 -17.68
N LYS A 159 -33.20 -25.29 -18.36
CA LYS A 159 -33.16 -25.20 -19.84
C LYS A 159 -31.74 -25.27 -20.39
N ASN A 160 -30.76 -24.78 -19.66
CA ASN A 160 -29.35 -24.91 -19.98
C ASN A 160 -28.91 -26.35 -19.67
N GLU A 161 -29.16 -27.25 -20.61
CA GLU A 161 -28.67 -28.64 -20.65
C GLU A 161 -27.12 -28.73 -20.79
N ALA A 162 -26.39 -27.70 -20.36
CA ALA A 162 -24.95 -27.68 -20.32
C ALA A 162 -24.44 -28.44 -19.08
N THR A 163 -24.76 -29.73 -19.01
CA THR A 163 -24.14 -30.67 -18.07
C THR A 163 -22.72 -30.98 -18.57
N HIS A 164 -21.74 -30.21 -18.08
CA HIS A 164 -20.34 -30.40 -18.49
C HIS A 164 -19.72 -31.72 -17.99
N PHE A 165 -20.36 -32.40 -17.04
CA PHE A 165 -19.90 -33.69 -16.56
C PHE A 165 -21.05 -34.52 -15.99
N VAL A 166 -21.41 -35.60 -16.68
CA VAL A 166 -22.28 -36.66 -16.15
C VAL A 166 -21.35 -37.81 -15.78
N ALA A 167 -21.21 -38.11 -14.49
CA ALA A 167 -20.27 -39.12 -13.99
C ALA A 167 -20.49 -40.55 -14.55
N ASN A 168 -21.66 -40.79 -15.14
CA ASN A 168 -22.05 -42.07 -15.71
C ASN A 168 -22.02 -42.11 -17.25
N GLU A 169 -21.67 -41.01 -17.94
CA GLU A 169 -21.52 -41.00 -19.39
C GLU A 169 -20.14 -41.55 -19.80
N GLU A 170 -20.12 -42.48 -20.77
CA GLU A 170 -18.89 -42.96 -21.39
C GLU A 170 -18.05 -41.79 -21.94
N GLN A 171 -16.72 -41.93 -21.87
CA GLN A 171 -15.78 -40.92 -22.36
C GLN A 171 -16.15 -40.49 -23.78
N ARG A 172 -16.42 -39.19 -23.98
CA ARG A 172 -16.84 -38.63 -25.26
C ARG A 172 -15.86 -39.07 -26.37
N VAL A 173 -16.34 -39.91 -27.28
CA VAL A 173 -15.54 -40.44 -28.42
C VAL A 173 -15.05 -39.32 -29.33
N TYR A 174 -15.79 -38.20 -29.37
CA TYR A 174 -15.47 -37.03 -30.16
C TYR A 174 -15.45 -35.76 -29.29
N GLY A 175 -14.57 -34.82 -29.63
CA GLY A 175 -14.42 -33.54 -28.93
C GLY A 175 -15.58 -32.57 -29.19
N VAL A 176 -15.51 -31.40 -28.54
CA VAL A 176 -16.55 -30.35 -28.55
C VAL A 176 -16.91 -29.84 -29.96
N SER A 177 -15.99 -29.94 -30.92
CA SER A 177 -16.20 -29.51 -32.29
C SER A 177 -16.94 -30.52 -33.17
N HIS A 178 -17.24 -31.72 -32.66
CA HIS A 178 -17.85 -32.76 -33.46
C HIS A 178 -19.38 -32.70 -33.39
N VAL A 179 -19.99 -32.31 -34.51
CA VAL A 179 -21.45 -32.29 -34.68
C VAL A 179 -21.86 -33.55 -35.43
N GLN A 180 -22.74 -34.34 -34.83
CA GLN A 180 -23.33 -35.50 -35.50
C GLN A 180 -24.42 -35.01 -36.46
N PHE A 181 -24.21 -35.22 -37.76
CA PHE A 181 -25.23 -34.91 -38.75
C PHE A 181 -26.31 -35.98 -38.80
N SER A 182 -27.51 -35.57 -39.20
CA SER A 182 -28.59 -36.53 -39.48
C SER A 182 -28.21 -37.51 -40.60
N ILE A 183 -28.68 -38.75 -40.48
CA ILE A 183 -28.44 -39.82 -41.47
C ILE A 183 -29.17 -39.51 -42.80
N SER A 184 -30.29 -38.79 -42.72
CA SER A 184 -31.04 -38.35 -43.90
C SER A 184 -30.31 -37.24 -44.66
N GLU A 185 -30.04 -37.47 -45.94
CA GLU A 185 -29.24 -36.57 -46.77
C GLU A 185 -29.78 -35.14 -46.88
N GLN A 186 -31.09 -34.95 -47.00
CA GLN A 186 -31.71 -33.62 -47.10
C GLN A 186 -31.53 -32.80 -45.81
N LYS A 187 -31.78 -33.42 -44.65
CA LYS A 187 -31.59 -32.74 -43.35
C LYS A 187 -30.10 -32.50 -43.07
N ARG A 188 -29.21 -33.41 -43.49
CA ARG A 188 -27.76 -33.22 -43.41
C ARG A 188 -27.30 -32.00 -44.22
N GLN A 189 -27.81 -31.84 -45.44
CA GLN A 189 -27.49 -30.68 -46.28
C GLN A 189 -27.98 -29.37 -45.65
N GLN A 190 -29.18 -29.36 -45.06
CA GLN A 190 -29.71 -28.19 -44.35
C GLN A 190 -28.84 -27.83 -43.13
N GLN A 191 -28.48 -28.82 -42.32
CA GLN A 191 -27.58 -28.64 -41.16
C GLN A 191 -26.19 -28.13 -41.60
N MET A 192 -25.69 -28.62 -42.73
CA MET A 192 -24.42 -28.16 -43.30
C MET A 192 -24.51 -26.70 -43.78
N GLN A 193 -25.59 -26.32 -44.46
CA GLN A 193 -25.82 -24.95 -44.91
C GLN A 193 -25.95 -23.98 -43.73
N GLU A 194 -26.69 -24.38 -42.69
CA GLU A 194 -26.82 -23.60 -41.46
C GLU A 194 -25.47 -23.35 -40.79
N LEU A 195 -24.63 -24.38 -40.68
CA LEU A 195 -23.26 -24.24 -40.14
C LEU A 195 -22.39 -23.31 -40.99
N LEU A 196 -22.49 -23.40 -42.33
CA LEU A 196 -21.76 -22.50 -43.23
C LEU A 196 -22.21 -21.05 -43.06
N ASP A 197 -23.51 -20.81 -42.91
CA ASP A 197 -24.04 -19.46 -42.73
C ASP A 197 -23.69 -18.88 -41.36
N LEU A 198 -23.67 -19.69 -40.30
CA LEU A 198 -23.15 -19.29 -39.00
C LEU A 198 -21.66 -18.93 -39.08
N THR A 199 -20.86 -19.74 -39.79
CA THR A 199 -19.44 -19.47 -40.00
C THR A 199 -19.23 -18.13 -40.68
N LYS A 200 -19.93 -17.86 -41.79
CA LYS A 200 -19.88 -16.56 -42.50
C LYS A 200 -20.27 -15.40 -41.59
N LYS A 201 -21.33 -15.54 -40.78
CA LYS A 201 -21.72 -14.50 -39.81
C LYS A 201 -20.61 -14.21 -38.81
N THR A 202 -19.93 -15.25 -38.28
CA THR A 202 -18.80 -15.03 -37.37
C THR A 202 -17.61 -14.37 -38.05
N GLU A 203 -17.36 -14.67 -39.33
CA GLU A 203 -16.31 -14.02 -40.12
C GLU A 203 -16.63 -12.55 -40.32
N GLU A 204 -17.86 -12.20 -40.72
CA GLU A 204 -18.29 -10.81 -40.85
C GLU A 204 -18.18 -10.03 -39.53
N GLU A 205 -18.56 -10.64 -38.40
CA GLU A 205 -18.42 -10.01 -37.09
C GLU A 205 -16.96 -9.80 -36.69
N ARG A 206 -16.10 -10.78 -36.98
CA ARG A 206 -14.65 -10.67 -36.77
C ARG A 206 -14.05 -9.56 -37.62
N GLU A 207 -14.44 -9.47 -38.89
CA GLU A 207 -14.01 -8.39 -39.79
C GLU A 207 -14.48 -7.02 -39.28
N LYS A 208 -15.76 -6.88 -38.91
CA LYS A 208 -16.29 -5.64 -38.33
C LYS A 208 -15.51 -5.24 -37.08
N ARG A 209 -15.21 -6.19 -36.20
CA ARG A 209 -14.39 -5.96 -35.00
C ARG A 209 -12.95 -5.57 -35.35
N LYS A 210 -12.34 -6.20 -36.36
CA LYS A 210 -10.99 -5.88 -36.84
C LYS A 210 -10.93 -4.42 -37.34
N ARG A 211 -11.87 -4.04 -38.22
CA ARG A 211 -12.01 -2.67 -38.75
C ARG A 211 -12.19 -1.63 -37.65
N LEU A 212 -13.08 -1.88 -36.68
CA LEU A 212 -13.28 -0.99 -35.53
C LEU A 212 -12.01 -0.83 -34.67
N LEU A 213 -11.22 -1.89 -34.52
CA LEU A 213 -9.96 -1.83 -33.79
C LEU A 213 -8.88 -1.06 -34.57
N GLU A 214 -8.80 -1.26 -35.89
CA GLU A 214 -7.92 -0.52 -36.80
C GLU A 214 -8.24 0.98 -36.78
N GLU A 215 -9.52 1.36 -36.91
CA GLU A 215 -9.98 2.75 -36.80
C GLU A 215 -9.60 3.39 -35.45
N ARG A 216 -9.78 2.66 -34.34
CA ARG A 216 -9.39 3.13 -33.00
C ARG A 216 -7.88 3.32 -32.89
N LYS A 217 -7.08 2.41 -33.45
CA LYS A 217 -5.62 2.52 -33.49
C LYS A 217 -5.20 3.73 -34.32
N ARG A 218 -5.79 3.92 -35.50
CA ARG A 218 -5.55 5.04 -36.40
C ARG A 218 -5.86 6.39 -35.73
N ALA A 219 -7.05 6.54 -35.15
CA ALA A 219 -7.43 7.75 -34.43
C ALA A 219 -6.51 8.03 -33.22
N LYS A 220 -6.03 7.00 -32.53
CA LYS A 220 -5.06 7.14 -31.45
C LYS A 220 -3.70 7.62 -31.96
N LEU A 221 -3.22 7.09 -33.09
CA LEU A 221 -1.99 7.50 -33.73
C LEU A 221 -2.06 8.95 -34.24
N GLU A 222 -3.18 9.34 -34.86
CA GLU A 222 -3.41 10.72 -35.31
C GLU A 222 -3.36 11.72 -34.14
N ARG A 223 -4.00 11.38 -33.01
CA ARG A 223 -3.92 12.19 -31.78
C ARG A 223 -2.49 12.31 -31.27
N LEU A 224 -1.72 11.22 -31.31
CA LEU A 224 -0.30 11.25 -30.91
C LEU A 224 0.53 12.11 -31.85
N ASN A 225 0.31 12.01 -33.16
CA ASN A 225 0.98 12.82 -34.17
C ASN A 225 0.68 14.32 -34.00
N ALA A 226 -0.57 14.69 -33.70
CA ALA A 226 -0.93 16.07 -33.39
C ALA A 226 -0.16 16.61 -32.16
N VAL A 227 -0.03 15.81 -31.10
CA VAL A 227 0.78 16.18 -29.92
C VAL A 227 2.27 16.28 -30.28
N ARG A 228 2.76 15.36 -31.11
CA ARG A 228 4.16 15.29 -31.54
C ARG A 228 4.57 16.50 -32.38
N LEU A 229 3.72 16.92 -33.32
CA LEU A 229 3.87 18.16 -34.09
C LEU A 229 3.88 19.40 -33.19
N ARG A 230 2.98 19.48 -32.20
CA ARG A 230 2.97 20.57 -31.20
C ARG A 230 4.26 20.61 -30.37
N LYS A 231 4.94 19.47 -30.21
CA LYS A 231 6.20 19.34 -29.48
C LYS A 231 7.44 19.49 -30.37
N GLY A 232 7.27 19.72 -31.68
CA GLY A 232 8.37 19.89 -32.63
C GLY A 232 9.10 18.59 -32.99
N LEU A 233 8.44 17.44 -32.85
CA LEU A 233 8.98 16.14 -33.28
C LEU A 233 8.31 15.70 -34.60
N GLU A 234 9.05 14.94 -35.42
CA GLU A 234 8.53 14.36 -36.67
C GLU A 234 7.36 13.42 -36.42
N PRO A 235 6.28 13.45 -37.21
CA PRO A 235 5.14 12.56 -37.02
C PRO A 235 5.52 11.09 -37.24
N LEU A 236 4.85 10.18 -36.53
CA LEU A 236 4.97 8.75 -36.76
C LEU A 236 4.30 8.39 -38.09
N PRO A 237 4.85 7.43 -38.86
CA PRO A 237 4.21 6.94 -40.07
C PRO A 237 2.84 6.35 -39.74
N MET A 238 1.85 6.68 -40.57
CA MET A 238 0.53 6.08 -40.48
C MET A 238 0.62 4.65 -41.05
N PRO A 239 0.01 3.64 -40.42
CA PRO A 239 -0.11 2.32 -41.02
C PRO A 239 -1.00 2.46 -42.27
N ASP A 240 -0.42 2.34 -43.44
CA ASP A 240 -1.17 2.24 -44.68
C ASP A 240 -1.60 0.77 -44.85
N GLU A 241 -2.83 0.55 -45.34
CA GLU A 241 -3.46 -0.77 -45.50
C GLU A 241 -2.61 -1.78 -46.32
N LYS A 242 -1.58 -1.29 -47.04
CA LYS A 242 -0.69 -2.09 -47.89
C LYS A 242 0.44 -2.78 -47.14
N ASP A 243 0.83 -2.29 -45.96
CA ASP A 243 1.92 -2.91 -45.20
C ASP A 243 1.45 -4.15 -44.42
N GLU A 244 0.12 -4.38 -44.30
CA GLU A 244 -0.41 -5.61 -43.70
C GLU A 244 -0.35 -6.82 -44.64
N GLU A 245 -0.28 -6.63 -45.96
CA GLU A 245 -0.08 -7.73 -46.93
C GLU A 245 1.39 -8.14 -47.05
N GLU A 246 2.32 -7.29 -46.61
CA GLU A 246 3.77 -7.53 -46.62
C GLU A 246 4.38 -7.92 -45.26
N GLU A 247 3.56 -8.22 -44.23
CA GLU A 247 3.96 -9.24 -43.24
C GLU A 247 3.87 -10.62 -43.90
N VAL A 248 4.71 -10.79 -44.93
CA VAL A 248 5.16 -12.04 -45.48
C VAL A 248 5.55 -12.90 -44.30
N VAL A 249 4.79 -13.97 -44.11
CA VAL A 249 5.17 -15.13 -43.30
C VAL A 249 6.63 -15.41 -43.60
N GLY A 250 7.53 -14.95 -42.74
CA GLY A 250 8.95 -15.28 -42.84
C GLY A 250 9.04 -16.80 -42.89
N PRO A 251 9.89 -17.38 -43.75
CA PRO A 251 9.93 -18.83 -43.98
C PRO A 251 10.11 -19.54 -42.64
N PHE A 252 9.02 -20.10 -42.11
CA PHE A 252 8.94 -20.77 -40.81
C PHE A 252 9.52 -22.19 -40.88
N LEU A 253 10.35 -22.48 -41.88
CA LEU A 253 11.00 -23.77 -42.11
C LEU A 253 12.50 -23.54 -42.26
N ASP A 254 13.17 -23.31 -41.12
CA ASP A 254 14.55 -23.74 -40.81
C ASP A 254 15.00 -23.12 -39.48
N ILE A 255 14.29 -23.44 -38.39
CA ILE A 255 14.88 -23.33 -37.06
C ILE A 255 15.69 -24.61 -36.87
N PRO A 256 17.04 -24.57 -36.87
CA PRO A 256 17.82 -25.76 -36.52
C PRO A 256 17.43 -26.15 -35.09
N MET A 257 17.14 -27.44 -34.88
CA MET A 257 16.89 -27.97 -33.52
C MET A 257 18.00 -27.48 -32.58
N PRO A 258 17.67 -26.90 -31.42
CA PRO A 258 18.68 -26.42 -30.49
C PRO A 258 19.51 -27.61 -29.99
N SER A 259 20.74 -27.73 -30.49
CA SER A 259 21.77 -28.55 -29.86
C SER A 259 22.34 -27.74 -28.68
N GLU A 260 22.11 -28.24 -27.48
CA GLU A 260 22.56 -27.75 -26.16
C GLU A 260 21.66 -26.69 -25.48
N PRO A 261 21.43 -26.81 -24.16
CA PRO A 261 20.57 -25.90 -23.42
C PRO A 261 21.31 -24.57 -23.15
N GLU A 262 21.00 -23.54 -23.93
CA GLU A 262 21.37 -22.17 -23.55
C GLU A 262 20.64 -21.74 -22.27
N PRO A 263 21.28 -20.92 -21.40
CA PRO A 263 20.67 -20.44 -20.17
C PRO A 263 19.35 -19.73 -20.47
N SER A 264 18.35 -20.05 -19.67
CA SER A 264 16.97 -19.75 -19.99
C SER A 264 16.74 -18.24 -20.06
N LYS A 265 16.08 -17.76 -21.13
CA LYS A 265 15.56 -16.38 -21.24
C LYS A 265 14.56 -16.02 -20.12
N HIS A 266 14.25 -16.98 -19.25
CA HIS A 266 13.51 -16.79 -18.01
C HIS A 266 14.32 -16.03 -16.97
N ASP A 267 15.64 -16.28 -16.89
CA ASP A 267 16.54 -15.65 -15.92
C ASP A 267 16.72 -14.15 -16.21
N GLU A 268 16.84 -13.77 -17.49
CA GLU A 268 16.90 -12.36 -17.90
C GLU A 268 15.60 -11.59 -17.62
N LYS A 269 14.43 -12.26 -17.63
CA LYS A 269 13.15 -11.63 -17.26
C LYS A 269 13.07 -11.38 -15.76
N ILE A 270 13.61 -12.28 -14.95
CA ILE A 270 13.62 -12.15 -13.48
C ILE A 270 14.46 -10.93 -13.07
N ASP A 271 15.62 -10.72 -13.70
CA ASP A 271 16.48 -9.56 -13.44
C ASP A 271 15.84 -8.22 -13.87
N ARG A 272 15.09 -8.21 -14.99
CA ARG A 272 14.37 -7.00 -15.45
C ARG A 272 13.15 -6.66 -14.59
N ILE A 273 12.50 -7.66 -13.97
CA ILE A 273 11.39 -7.46 -13.02
C ILE A 273 11.93 -6.85 -11.72
N ALA A 274 13.12 -7.28 -11.26
CA ALA A 274 13.76 -6.73 -10.05
C ALA A 274 14.18 -5.25 -10.20
N GLN A 275 14.44 -4.78 -11.42
CA GLN A 275 14.82 -3.39 -11.71
C GLN A 275 13.63 -2.43 -11.92
N GLN A 276 12.38 -2.90 -11.89
CA GLN A 276 11.23 -2.01 -12.03
C GLN A 276 11.08 -1.09 -10.81
N LYS A 277 10.76 0.19 -11.08
CA LYS A 277 10.58 1.23 -10.07
C LYS A 277 9.51 0.80 -9.06
N LYS A 278 9.90 0.67 -7.79
CA LYS A 278 8.98 0.48 -6.68
C LYS A 278 8.07 1.71 -6.59
N TYR A 279 6.84 1.60 -7.07
CA TYR A 279 5.83 2.62 -6.83
C TYR A 279 5.58 2.70 -5.32
N GLY A 280 5.65 3.89 -4.74
CA GLY A 280 5.32 4.10 -3.33
C GLY A 280 3.89 3.67 -3.03
N VAL A 281 3.63 3.21 -1.81
CA VAL A 281 2.30 2.84 -1.34
C VAL A 281 1.36 4.04 -1.53
N ARG A 282 0.30 3.83 -2.31
CA ARG A 282 -0.69 4.86 -2.63
C ARG A 282 -1.38 5.31 -1.34
N GLU A 283 -1.75 6.59 -1.24
CA GLU A 283 -2.20 7.16 0.04
C GLU A 283 -3.41 6.48 0.68
N TRP A 284 -4.26 5.82 -0.13
CA TRP A 284 -5.42 5.05 0.33
C TRP A 284 -5.17 3.55 0.54
N ASP A 285 -3.95 3.07 0.27
CA ASP A 285 -3.47 1.73 0.66
C ASP A 285 -2.59 1.75 1.92
N LYS A 286 -2.30 2.94 2.47
CA LYS A 286 -1.69 3.10 3.79
C LYS A 286 -2.63 2.52 4.85
N GLY A 287 -2.29 1.37 5.43
CA GLY A 287 -3.03 0.72 6.51
C GLY A 287 -3.72 -0.61 6.16
N LYS A 288 -3.74 -1.02 4.88
CA LYS A 288 -4.34 -2.32 4.49
C LYS A 288 -3.44 -3.54 4.72
N GLY A 289 -2.17 -3.35 5.08
CA GLY A 289 -1.20 -4.43 5.29
C GLY A 289 -1.42 -5.29 6.55
N MET A 290 -2.35 -4.92 7.44
CA MET A 290 -2.55 -5.64 8.71
C MET A 290 -3.70 -6.66 8.71
N ILE A 291 -4.48 -6.72 7.63
CA ILE A 291 -5.73 -7.51 7.63
C ILE A 291 -5.50 -8.96 7.17
N HIS A 292 -4.43 -9.27 6.43
CA HIS A 292 -4.20 -10.61 5.88
C HIS A 292 -3.32 -11.56 6.70
N GLU A 293 -2.50 -11.08 7.65
CA GLU A 293 -1.63 -11.97 8.45
C GLU A 293 -2.33 -12.64 9.64
N LYS A 294 -3.51 -12.18 10.07
CA LYS A 294 -4.22 -12.75 11.24
C LYS A 294 -5.17 -13.89 10.93
N LEU A 295 -5.43 -14.19 9.65
CA LEU A 295 -6.37 -15.25 9.23
C LEU A 295 -5.69 -16.55 8.80
N PHE A 296 -4.35 -16.64 8.84
CA PHE A 296 -3.59 -17.81 8.39
C PHE A 296 -2.89 -18.59 9.52
N LEU A 297 -3.08 -18.20 10.80
CA LEU A 297 -2.43 -18.86 11.95
C LEU A 297 -3.38 -19.54 12.95
N VAL A 298 -4.65 -19.67 12.59
CA VAL A 298 -5.64 -20.48 13.33
C VAL A 298 -6.26 -21.41 12.29
N ASP A 299 -6.29 -22.71 12.58
CA ASP A 299 -6.88 -23.81 11.77
C ASP A 299 -5.96 -24.70 10.91
N VAL A 300 -4.78 -25.08 11.42
CA VAL A 300 -4.12 -26.33 10.96
C VAL A 300 -3.74 -27.28 12.12
N SER A 301 -3.96 -26.92 13.39
CA SER A 301 -3.55 -27.74 14.55
C SER A 301 -4.65 -28.64 15.15
N SER A 302 -5.87 -28.66 14.61
CA SER A 302 -7.01 -29.36 15.22
C SER A 302 -7.51 -30.59 14.44
N TYR A 303 -6.84 -31.02 13.37
CA TYR A 303 -7.34 -32.11 12.51
C TYR A 303 -6.24 -33.10 12.04
N ILE A 304 -5.33 -33.51 12.93
CA ILE A 304 -4.52 -34.73 12.73
C ILE A 304 -4.31 -35.41 14.09
N SER A 305 -5.37 -36.00 14.62
CA SER A 305 -5.29 -37.04 15.64
C SER A 305 -6.69 -37.65 15.74
N ASP A 306 -6.96 -38.61 14.85
CA ASP A 306 -7.90 -39.73 15.04
C ASP A 306 -7.95 -40.58 13.76
N SER A 307 -6.87 -41.33 13.51
CA SER A 307 -6.92 -42.53 12.67
C SER A 307 -5.83 -43.50 13.14
N ASN A 308 -6.07 -44.15 14.27
CA ASN A 308 -5.40 -45.37 14.68
C ASN A 308 -6.37 -46.16 15.57
N PHE A 309 -7.32 -46.85 14.94
CA PHE A 309 -7.73 -48.22 15.28
C PHE A 309 -8.64 -48.76 14.16
#